data_AF-A0A9D9RS58-F1
#
_entry.id   AF-A0A9D9RS58-F1
#
_cell.length_a   1.000
_cell.length_b   1.000
_cell.length_c   1.000
_cell.angle_alpha   90.00
_cell.angle_beta   90.00
_cell.angle_gamma   90.00
#
_symmetry.space_group_name_H-M   'P 1'
#
loop_
_entity.id
_entity.type
_entity.pdbx_description
1 polymer ?
#
loop_
_entity_poly.entity_id
_entity_poly.type
_entity_poly.pdbx_seq_one_letter_code
_entity_poly.pdbx_strand_id
1 'polypeptide(L)'
;MSAPVKQNKEKQPPILFDKTQAIIRQVNQMLGGTLVTYFNNPRGSVCHDDVLALFKLLEKIGHQEKIYLFLKSSGGNGQASLRIVNLLRQYCDEMIAVIPLECASAATMITLGANEILMGPMAYLTPVDTSLTHALSPIDRDNDRVSVSLDELTRVVRLWQSQKSDSSENPYQELFEHVHPLVIGAVDRAESLSIMLCKELLAYHIKDNETQERIASTLNEKYPSHGYPILFEEAKRIGLKVNRLAPEINSLLLELNELYSEMGQRATTDFDDTHAHGNEVLNIWESTDVLAYYQQDKDWFYRTEERRWISLNDNSSWRRVAKVGKKIERSVLHIV
;
A
#
# COMPACT_ATOMS: atom_id res chain seq x y z
N MET A 1 10.17 -16.58 -48.41
CA MET A 1 9.95 -15.15 -48.09
C MET A 1 9.42 -15.09 -46.68
N SER A 2 10.29 -14.80 -45.70
CA SER A 2 9.90 -14.58 -44.31
C SER A 2 9.09 -13.28 -44.23
N ALA A 3 7.86 -13.37 -43.73
CA ALA A 3 7.03 -12.21 -43.47
C ALA A 3 7.78 -11.25 -42.52
N PRO A 4 7.67 -9.92 -42.71
CA PRO A 4 8.28 -8.98 -41.78
C PRO A 4 7.65 -9.17 -40.40
N VAL A 5 8.46 -9.50 -39.40
CA VAL A 5 8.05 -9.54 -38.00
C VAL A 5 7.53 -8.14 -37.68
N LYS A 6 6.22 -8.01 -37.44
CA LYS A 6 5.64 -6.77 -36.92
C LYS A 6 6.31 -6.54 -35.56
N GLN A 7 7.23 -5.58 -35.49
CA GLN A 7 7.71 -5.10 -34.21
C GLN A 7 6.53 -4.45 -33.50
N ASN A 8 6.04 -5.10 -32.45
CA ASN A 8 4.99 -4.54 -31.62
C ASN A 8 5.52 -3.25 -30.99
N LYS A 9 4.82 -2.13 -31.21
CA LYS A 9 5.19 -0.87 -30.57
C LYS A 9 4.93 -0.98 -29.06
N GLU A 10 5.90 -0.58 -28.25
CA GLU A 10 5.77 -0.56 -26.80
C GLU A 10 4.54 0.24 -26.37
N LYS A 11 3.69 -0.39 -25.55
CA LYS A 11 2.56 0.25 -24.88
C LYS A 11 3.10 1.25 -23.86
N GLN A 12 2.53 2.44 -23.85
CA GLN A 12 2.85 3.51 -22.92
C GLN A 12 1.57 3.98 -22.26
N PRO A 13 1.47 3.95 -20.91
CA PRO A 13 0.32 4.50 -20.24
C PRO A 13 0.28 6.03 -20.43
N PRO A 14 -0.91 6.64 -20.48
CA PRO A 14 -1.03 8.09 -20.53
C PRO A 14 -0.59 8.71 -19.21
N ILE A 15 -0.17 9.97 -19.24
CA ILE A 15 0.05 10.80 -18.04
C ILE A 15 -0.95 11.95 -18.09
N LEU A 16 -2.00 11.86 -17.25
CA LEU A 16 -3.21 12.68 -17.32
C LEU A 16 -3.18 13.92 -16.40
N PHE A 17 -1.99 14.50 -16.22
CA PHE A 17 -1.73 15.56 -15.26
C PHE A 17 -2.71 16.74 -15.32
N ASP A 18 -3.03 17.29 -16.49
CA ASP A 18 -3.95 18.43 -16.55
C ASP A 18 -5.37 18.08 -16.09
N LYS A 19 -5.83 16.83 -16.33
CA LYS A 19 -7.15 16.35 -15.91
C LYS A 19 -7.19 16.14 -14.40
N THR A 20 -6.18 15.47 -13.83
CA THR A 20 -6.09 15.24 -12.38
C THR A 20 -5.97 16.56 -11.61
N GLN A 21 -5.19 17.52 -12.12
CA GLN A 21 -5.03 18.84 -11.52
C GLN A 21 -6.34 19.65 -11.50
N ALA A 22 -7.21 19.51 -12.49
CA ALA A 22 -8.52 20.16 -12.48
C ALA A 22 -9.39 19.65 -11.31
N ILE A 23 -9.42 18.33 -11.09
CA ILE A 23 -10.17 17.70 -10.01
C ILE A 23 -9.57 18.05 -8.65
N ILE A 24 -8.24 17.94 -8.48
CA ILE A 24 -7.54 18.26 -7.22
C ILE A 24 -7.86 19.69 -6.76
N ARG A 25 -7.86 20.67 -7.69
CA ARG A 25 -8.19 22.06 -7.36
C ARG A 25 -9.64 22.23 -6.90
N GLN A 26 -10.57 21.55 -7.56
CA GLN A 26 -11.98 21.56 -7.16
C GLN A 26 -12.18 20.95 -5.78
N VAL A 27 -11.55 19.80 -5.52
CA VAL A 27 -11.62 19.12 -4.22
C VAL A 27 -10.97 19.96 -3.12
N ASN A 28 -9.83 20.61 -3.35
CA ASN A 28 -9.20 21.52 -2.39
C ASN A 28 -10.13 22.67 -1.99
N GLN A 29 -10.84 23.25 -2.95
CA GLN A 29 -11.81 24.32 -2.69
C GLN A 29 -12.98 23.84 -1.83
N MET A 30 -13.46 22.61 -2.05
CA MET A 30 -14.57 22.03 -1.28
C MET A 30 -14.15 21.60 0.13
N LEU A 31 -12.93 21.08 0.29
CA LEU A 31 -12.39 20.64 1.57
C LEU A 31 -11.84 21.78 2.43
N GLY A 32 -11.46 22.91 1.82
CA GLY A 32 -10.82 24.02 2.53
C GLY A 32 -9.40 23.68 3.00
N GLY A 33 -8.67 22.84 2.26
CA GLY A 33 -7.31 22.44 2.57
C GLY A 33 -6.61 21.81 1.38
N THR A 34 -5.42 21.26 1.60
CA THR A 34 -4.58 20.73 0.52
C THR A 34 -4.74 19.22 0.41
N LEU A 35 -5.22 18.75 -0.75
CA LEU A 35 -5.27 17.34 -1.10
C LEU A 35 -3.87 16.86 -1.51
N VAL A 36 -3.40 15.81 -0.85
CA VAL A 36 -2.27 14.99 -1.26
C VAL A 36 -2.83 13.61 -1.57
N THR A 37 -2.51 13.06 -2.73
CA THR A 37 -3.03 11.78 -3.18
C THR A 37 -1.93 10.74 -3.20
N TYR A 38 -2.29 9.54 -2.81
CA TYR A 38 -1.46 8.35 -2.91
C TYR A 38 -2.26 7.19 -3.50
N PHE A 39 -1.77 6.68 -4.62
CA PHE A 39 -2.41 5.59 -5.35
C PHE A 39 -1.38 4.51 -5.69
N ASN A 40 -1.73 3.26 -5.40
CA ASN A 40 -1.07 2.10 -5.97
C ASN A 40 -1.99 1.41 -6.99
N ASN A 41 -1.44 1.09 -8.16
CA ASN A 41 -2.09 0.12 -9.03
C ASN A 41 -2.01 -1.29 -8.39
N PRO A 42 -2.74 -2.31 -8.90
CA PRO A 42 -2.73 -3.65 -8.30
C PRO A 42 -1.37 -4.38 -8.27
N ARG A 43 -0.34 -3.88 -8.97
CA ARG A 43 1.03 -4.40 -8.99
C ARG A 43 2.03 -3.51 -8.25
N GLY A 44 1.57 -2.35 -7.76
CA GLY A 44 2.30 -1.45 -6.90
C GLY A 44 2.08 -1.80 -5.44
N SER A 45 2.90 -1.23 -4.57
CA SER A 45 2.85 -1.46 -3.13
C SER A 45 3.45 -0.28 -2.39
N VAL A 46 3.05 -0.09 -1.13
CA VAL A 46 3.74 0.81 -0.20
C VAL A 46 5.17 0.32 0.03
N CYS A 47 6.17 1.13 -0.29
CA CYS A 47 7.58 0.81 -0.16
C CYS A 47 8.39 2.00 0.35
N HIS A 48 9.66 1.75 0.69
CA HIS A 48 10.54 2.79 1.24
C HIS A 48 10.86 3.91 0.26
N ASP A 49 10.80 3.65 -1.05
CA ASP A 49 11.13 4.62 -2.10
C ASP A 49 10.03 5.67 -2.25
N ASP A 50 8.79 5.34 -1.85
CA ASP A 50 7.67 6.29 -1.81
C ASP A 50 7.99 7.50 -0.93
N VAL A 51 8.78 7.33 0.13
CA VAL A 51 9.10 8.39 1.09
C VAL A 51 9.86 9.54 0.42
N LEU A 52 10.80 9.23 -0.48
CA LEU A 52 11.58 10.27 -1.15
C LEU A 52 10.76 10.98 -2.25
N ALA A 53 9.90 10.24 -2.96
CA ALA A 53 8.96 10.84 -3.90
C ALA A 53 7.99 11.79 -3.20
N LEU A 54 7.45 11.35 -2.06
CA LEU A 54 6.61 12.17 -1.19
C LEU A 54 7.35 13.41 -0.68
N PHE A 55 8.60 13.28 -0.22
CA PHE A 55 9.41 14.42 0.21
C PHE A 55 9.51 15.49 -0.88
N LYS A 56 9.76 15.09 -2.13
CA LYS A 56 9.85 16.03 -3.26
C LYS A 56 8.52 16.73 -3.57
N LEU A 57 7.40 16.06 -3.33
CA LEU A 57 6.06 16.65 -3.42
C LEU A 57 5.84 17.65 -2.27
N LEU A 58 6.18 17.28 -1.04
CA LEU A 58 6.02 18.11 0.15
C LEU A 58 6.92 19.36 0.13
N GLU A 59 8.15 19.26 -0.38
CA GLU A 59 9.03 20.42 -0.61
C GLU A 59 8.39 21.45 -1.56
N LYS A 60 7.59 20.98 -2.52
CA LYS A 60 6.95 21.85 -3.51
C LYS A 60 5.73 22.58 -2.93
N ILE A 61 4.91 21.88 -2.14
CA ILE A 61 3.70 22.49 -1.55
C ILE A 61 4.01 23.25 -0.25
N GLY A 62 5.12 22.93 0.43
CA GLY A 62 5.49 23.52 1.72
C GLY A 62 4.58 23.04 2.86
N HIS A 63 4.77 23.62 4.04
CA HIS A 63 3.95 23.32 5.21
C HIS A 63 2.49 23.76 5.01
N GLN A 64 1.55 22.94 5.45
CA GLN A 64 0.11 23.12 5.29
C GLN A 64 -0.59 23.02 6.65
N GLU A 65 -1.53 23.91 6.96
CA GLU A 65 -2.34 23.78 8.17
C GLU A 65 -3.11 22.44 8.17
N LYS A 66 -3.66 22.06 7.02
CA LYS A 66 -4.47 20.85 6.86
C LYS A 66 -4.17 20.11 5.56
N ILE A 67 -3.75 18.85 5.69
CA ILE A 67 -3.61 17.91 4.58
C ILE A 67 -4.77 16.93 4.58
N TYR A 68 -5.47 16.86 3.45
CA TYR A 68 -6.39 15.77 3.14
C TYR A 68 -5.64 14.74 2.32
N LEU A 69 -5.51 13.54 2.86
CA LEU A 69 -4.70 12.49 2.26
C LEU A 69 -5.61 11.46 1.58
N PHE A 70 -5.75 11.55 0.25
CA PHE A 70 -6.41 10.51 -0.53
C PHE A 70 -5.54 9.27 -0.54
N LEU A 71 -6.09 8.13 -0.12
CA LEU A 71 -5.40 6.85 -0.15
C LEU A 71 -6.23 5.81 -0.91
N LYS A 72 -5.55 5.10 -1.81
CA LYS A 72 -6.00 3.83 -2.36
C LYS A 72 -4.81 2.90 -2.57
N SER A 73 -4.78 1.78 -1.86
CA SER A 73 -3.64 0.86 -1.92
C SER A 73 -3.97 -0.53 -1.36
N SER A 74 -3.38 -1.56 -1.97
CA SER A 74 -3.47 -2.95 -1.53
C SER A 74 -2.43 -3.32 -0.46
N GLY A 75 -1.70 -2.35 0.09
CA GLY A 75 -0.74 -2.56 1.17
C GLY A 75 0.72 -2.61 0.71
N GLY A 76 1.58 -3.25 1.50
CA GLY A 76 3.03 -3.25 1.29
C GLY A 76 3.79 -3.28 2.62
N ASN A 77 4.83 -2.47 2.73
CA ASN A 77 5.70 -2.43 3.89
C ASN A 77 5.16 -1.49 5.00
N GLY A 78 4.89 -2.02 6.19
CA GLY A 78 4.38 -1.22 7.31
C GLY A 78 5.38 -0.19 7.87
N GLN A 79 6.69 -0.45 7.81
CA GLN A 79 7.69 0.53 8.26
C GLN A 79 7.76 1.72 7.29
N ALA A 80 7.50 1.50 6.00
CA ALA A 80 7.33 2.58 5.04
C ALA A 80 6.12 3.46 5.41
N SER A 81 5.02 2.89 5.88
CA SER A 81 3.86 3.64 6.39
C SER A 81 4.24 4.60 7.53
N LEU A 82 5.03 4.11 8.51
CA LEU A 82 5.53 4.97 9.59
C LEU A 82 6.36 6.14 9.05
N ARG A 83 7.28 5.87 8.13
CA ARG A 83 8.11 6.92 7.51
C ARG A 83 7.29 7.93 6.71
N ILE A 84 6.28 7.47 5.97
CA ILE A 84 5.34 8.31 5.21
C ILE A 84 4.58 9.24 6.15
N VAL A 85 3.95 8.69 7.20
CA VAL A 85 3.17 9.49 8.16
C VAL A 85 4.07 10.45 8.93
N ASN A 86 5.23 9.99 9.40
CA ASN A 86 6.18 10.85 10.10
C ASN A 86 6.57 12.06 9.24
N LEU A 87 6.81 11.83 7.94
CA LEU A 87 7.14 12.90 7.02
C LEU A 87 5.95 13.84 6.78
N LEU A 88 4.74 13.31 6.54
CA LEU A 88 3.53 14.14 6.40
C LEU A 88 3.33 15.03 7.63
N ARG A 89 3.52 14.48 8.84
CA ARG A 89 3.40 15.19 10.12
C ARG A 89 4.42 16.31 10.31
N GLN A 90 5.53 16.32 9.59
CA GLN A 90 6.47 17.45 9.58
C GLN A 90 5.98 18.60 8.69
N TYR A 91 5.10 18.31 7.74
CA TYR A 91 4.58 19.26 6.75
C TYR A 91 3.11 19.63 6.98
N CYS A 92 2.46 19.14 8.02
CA CYS A 92 1.12 19.59 8.39
C CYS A 92 0.78 19.52 9.88
N ASP A 93 -0.14 20.38 10.30
CA ASP A 93 -0.68 20.37 11.67
C ASP A 93 -1.79 19.32 11.82
N GLU A 94 -2.75 19.30 10.88
CA GLU A 94 -3.84 18.33 10.84
C GLU A 94 -3.78 17.47 9.57
N MET A 95 -3.85 16.15 9.74
CA MET A 95 -3.91 15.19 8.64
C MET A 95 -5.25 14.45 8.68
N ILE A 96 -6.01 14.49 7.59
CA ILE A 96 -7.30 13.80 7.46
C ILE A 96 -7.19 12.80 6.31
N ALA A 97 -7.39 11.50 6.57
CA ALA A 97 -7.43 10.51 5.50
C ALA A 97 -8.78 10.59 4.77
N VAL A 98 -8.77 10.64 3.43
CA VAL A 98 -9.97 10.58 2.60
C VAL A 98 -9.95 9.30 1.77
N ILE A 99 -10.86 8.38 2.09
CA ILE A 99 -10.83 7.02 1.57
C ILE A 99 -12.14 6.77 0.84
N PRO A 100 -12.16 6.83 -0.51
CA PRO A 100 -13.35 6.46 -1.28
C PRO A 100 -13.44 4.94 -1.53
N LEU A 101 -12.31 4.23 -1.45
CA LEU A 101 -12.13 2.83 -1.86
C LEU A 101 -11.30 2.04 -0.83
N GLU A 102 -10.40 1.15 -1.26
CA GLU A 102 -9.67 0.25 -0.39
C GLU A 102 -8.36 0.83 0.17
N CYS A 103 -8.12 0.57 1.46
CA CYS A 103 -6.83 0.72 2.11
C CYS A 103 -6.47 -0.57 2.83
N ALA A 104 -5.62 -1.40 2.25
CA ALA A 104 -5.24 -2.67 2.87
C ALA A 104 -3.89 -2.59 3.62
N SER A 105 -3.78 -3.31 4.73
CA SER A 105 -2.53 -3.57 5.46
C SER A 105 -1.71 -2.30 5.73
N ALA A 106 -0.53 -2.13 5.11
CA ALA A 106 0.30 -0.94 5.22
C ALA A 106 -0.45 0.38 4.92
N ALA A 107 -1.43 0.36 4.00
CA ALA A 107 -2.26 1.53 3.73
C ALA A 107 -3.23 1.83 4.88
N THR A 108 -3.79 0.80 5.53
CA THR A 108 -4.54 0.98 6.79
C THR A 108 -3.64 1.61 7.84
N MET A 109 -2.39 1.17 8.00
CA MET A 109 -1.44 1.79 8.94
C MET A 109 -1.26 3.29 8.67
N ILE A 110 -1.10 3.73 7.42
CA ILE A 110 -1.01 5.17 7.08
C ILE A 110 -2.25 5.93 7.59
N THR A 111 -3.45 5.35 7.45
CA THR A 111 -4.70 5.99 7.90
C THR A 111 -4.78 6.11 9.43
N LEU A 112 -4.15 5.21 10.19
CA LEU A 112 -4.06 5.30 11.66
C LEU A 112 -3.25 6.51 12.12
N GLY A 113 -2.38 7.01 11.26
CA GLY A 113 -1.64 8.25 11.47
C GLY A 113 -2.48 9.51 11.34
N ALA A 114 -3.70 9.44 10.80
CA ALA A 114 -4.56 10.59 10.52
C ALA A 114 -5.39 10.98 11.75
N ASN A 115 -5.62 12.28 11.93
CA ASN A 115 -6.51 12.80 12.97
C ASN A 115 -7.96 12.30 12.83
N GLU A 116 -8.37 12.04 11.59
CA GLU A 116 -9.70 11.61 11.22
C GLU A 116 -9.67 10.86 9.88
N ILE A 117 -10.60 9.92 9.71
CA ILE A 117 -10.77 9.17 8.46
C ILE A 117 -12.16 9.47 7.89
N LEU A 118 -12.20 10.12 6.73
CA LEU A 118 -13.41 10.31 5.94
C LEU A 118 -13.59 9.13 4.98
N MET A 119 -14.63 8.33 5.19
CA MET A 119 -14.90 7.12 4.43
C MET A 119 -16.06 7.30 3.46
N GLY A 120 -15.83 6.90 2.20
CA GLY A 120 -16.85 6.77 1.17
C GLY A 120 -17.78 5.58 1.41
N PRO A 121 -18.82 5.42 0.57
CA PRO A 121 -19.76 4.30 0.68
C PRO A 121 -19.13 2.94 0.34
N MET A 122 -18.11 2.91 -0.53
CA MET A 122 -17.38 1.70 -0.93
C MET A 122 -16.08 1.49 -0.14
N ALA A 123 -15.82 2.37 0.81
CA ALA A 123 -14.54 2.40 1.51
C ALA A 123 -14.42 1.28 2.54
N TYR A 124 -13.25 0.66 2.60
CA TYR A 124 -12.93 -0.31 3.63
C TYR A 124 -11.44 -0.29 3.97
N LEU A 125 -11.16 -0.56 5.25
CA LEU A 125 -9.83 -0.87 5.74
C LEU A 125 -9.67 -2.40 5.81
N THR A 126 -8.45 -2.89 6.00
CA THR A 126 -8.22 -4.31 6.30
C THR A 126 -7.37 -4.47 7.56
N PRO A 127 -7.35 -5.67 8.15
CA PRO A 127 -6.38 -6.04 9.16
C PRO A 127 -4.94 -5.74 8.74
N VAL A 128 -4.10 -5.63 9.77
CA VAL A 128 -2.66 -5.32 9.65
C VAL A 128 -1.78 -6.45 10.16
N ASP A 129 -2.37 -7.63 10.40
CA ASP A 129 -1.63 -8.85 10.75
C ASP A 129 -0.55 -9.15 9.73
N THR A 130 0.56 -9.68 10.21
CA THR A 130 1.73 -9.94 9.39
C THR A 130 1.89 -11.43 9.15
N SER A 131 1.84 -11.82 7.88
CA SER A 131 2.43 -13.06 7.42
C SER A 131 3.78 -12.76 6.75
N LEU A 132 4.71 -13.71 6.79
CA LEU A 132 5.99 -13.55 6.12
C LEU A 132 6.49 -14.86 5.51
N THR A 133 7.28 -14.71 4.46
CA THR A 133 8.02 -15.80 3.83
C THR A 133 9.47 -15.75 4.30
N HIS A 134 9.89 -16.71 5.12
CA HIS A 134 11.24 -16.81 5.66
C HIS A 134 12.10 -17.76 4.82
N ALA A 135 13.43 -17.65 4.87
CA ALA A 135 14.33 -18.57 4.14
C ALA A 135 14.12 -20.06 4.48
N LEU A 136 13.60 -20.31 5.68
CA LEU A 136 13.29 -21.63 6.25
C LEU A 136 11.77 -21.91 6.30
N SER A 137 10.96 -21.12 5.59
CA SER A 137 9.54 -21.40 5.43
C SER A 137 9.31 -22.77 4.76
N PRO A 138 8.17 -23.41 5.03
CA PRO A 138 7.75 -24.61 4.30
C PRO A 138 7.74 -24.35 2.80
N ILE A 139 7.90 -25.42 2.02
CA ILE A 139 7.87 -25.37 0.56
C ILE A 139 6.58 -26.07 0.10
N ASP A 140 5.88 -25.49 -0.87
CA ASP A 140 4.69 -26.09 -1.46
C ASP A 140 5.04 -27.10 -2.58
N ARG A 141 4.02 -27.56 -3.32
CA ARG A 141 4.19 -28.54 -4.40
C ARG A 141 4.93 -27.98 -5.62
N ASP A 142 4.90 -26.67 -5.79
CA ASP A 142 5.48 -25.96 -6.92
C ASP A 142 6.90 -25.44 -6.60
N ASN A 143 7.44 -25.86 -5.45
CA ASN A 143 8.76 -25.49 -4.95
C ASN A 143 8.88 -24.01 -4.54
N ASP A 144 7.76 -23.37 -4.24
CA ASP A 144 7.69 -22.02 -3.71
C ASP A 144 7.61 -22.03 -2.18
N ARG A 145 8.21 -21.00 -1.56
CA ARG A 145 8.15 -20.85 -0.11
C ARG A 145 6.79 -20.33 0.31
N VAL A 146 6.19 -20.99 1.30
CA VAL A 146 4.88 -20.65 1.84
C VAL A 146 5.01 -19.53 2.88
N SER A 147 4.14 -18.52 2.77
CA SER A 147 4.01 -17.48 3.80
C SER A 147 3.40 -18.08 5.06
N VAL A 148 3.97 -17.78 6.22
CA VAL A 148 3.49 -18.26 7.52
C VAL A 148 2.92 -17.09 8.30
N SER A 149 1.74 -17.27 8.89
CA SER A 149 1.09 -16.32 9.80
C SER A 149 1.18 -16.82 11.24
N LEU A 150 1.45 -15.91 12.19
CA LEU A 150 1.41 -16.25 13.62
C LEU A 150 -0.02 -16.52 14.10
N ASP A 151 -1.02 -15.83 13.56
CA ASP A 151 -2.43 -16.07 13.90
C ASP A 151 -2.84 -17.50 13.52
N GLU A 152 -2.43 -17.98 12.34
CA GLU A 152 -2.70 -19.36 11.91
C GLU A 152 -2.06 -20.39 12.84
N LEU A 153 -0.78 -20.21 13.19
CA LEU A 153 -0.08 -21.07 14.14
C LEU A 153 -0.78 -21.08 15.50
N THR A 154 -1.15 -19.90 16.00
CA THR A 154 -1.83 -19.74 17.29
C THR A 154 -3.21 -20.37 17.28
N ARG A 155 -3.96 -20.28 16.17
CA ARG A 155 -5.25 -20.96 16.00
C ARG A 155 -5.10 -22.48 16.05
N VAL A 156 -4.09 -23.04 15.40
CA VAL A 156 -3.81 -24.48 15.47
C VAL A 156 -3.52 -24.91 16.91
N VAL A 157 -2.67 -24.16 17.62
CA VAL A 157 -2.36 -24.43 19.05
C VAL A 157 -3.63 -24.33 19.92
N ARG A 158 -4.45 -23.29 19.73
CA ARG A 158 -5.72 -23.12 20.47
C ARG A 158 -6.70 -24.26 20.19
N LEU A 159 -6.84 -24.68 18.93
CA LEU A 159 -7.69 -25.81 18.55
C LEU A 159 -7.22 -27.11 19.19
N TRP A 160 -5.91 -27.39 19.15
CA TRP A 160 -5.31 -28.54 19.82
C TRP A 160 -5.62 -28.56 21.31
N GLN A 161 -5.39 -27.45 22.01
CA GLN A 161 -5.65 -27.32 23.44
C GLN A 161 -7.14 -27.48 23.76
N SER A 162 -8.04 -27.00 22.89
CA SER A 162 -9.48 -27.12 23.10
C SER A 162 -10.00 -28.56 22.95
N GLN A 163 -9.32 -29.40 22.16
CA GLN A 163 -9.72 -30.80 21.93
C GLN A 163 -9.10 -31.79 22.93
N LYS A 164 -7.98 -31.44 23.57
CA LYS A 164 -7.33 -32.31 24.56
C LYS A 164 -7.67 -31.86 25.98
N SER A 165 -8.58 -32.59 26.63
CA SER A 165 -9.02 -32.26 27.99
C SER A 165 -8.02 -32.58 29.11
N ASP A 166 -6.90 -33.28 28.86
CA ASP A 166 -6.01 -33.73 29.95
C ASP A 166 -4.55 -34.09 29.57
N SER A 167 -4.07 -33.76 28.37
CA SER A 167 -2.69 -34.12 27.97
C SER A 167 -1.70 -32.96 28.15
N SER A 168 -0.54 -33.22 28.76
CA SER A 168 0.58 -32.28 28.91
C SER A 168 1.52 -32.18 27.69
N GLU A 169 1.09 -32.69 26.52
CA GLU A 169 1.91 -32.69 25.31
C GLU A 169 2.14 -31.28 24.78
N ASN A 170 3.38 -31.01 24.36
CA ASN A 170 3.76 -29.72 23.79
C ASN A 170 3.35 -29.65 22.30
N PRO A 171 2.35 -28.84 21.91
CA PRO A 171 1.89 -28.75 20.52
C PRO A 171 2.99 -28.23 19.57
N TYR A 172 3.97 -27.51 20.09
CA TYR A 172 5.08 -27.01 19.29
C TYR A 172 6.01 -28.12 18.80
N GLN A 173 6.12 -29.25 19.52
CA GLN A 173 6.99 -30.34 19.09
C GLN A 173 6.58 -30.88 17.72
N GLU A 174 5.28 -31.10 17.51
CA GLU A 174 4.72 -31.53 16.23
C GLU A 174 4.82 -30.42 15.17
N LEU A 175 4.50 -29.17 15.54
CA LEU A 175 4.58 -28.04 14.62
C LEU A 175 6.00 -27.80 14.11
N PHE A 176 7.03 -28.03 14.93
CA PHE A 176 8.42 -27.85 14.53
C PHE A 176 8.89 -28.82 13.44
N GLU A 177 8.20 -29.96 13.27
CA GLU A 177 8.46 -30.89 12.15
C GLU A 177 8.01 -30.29 10.80
N HIS A 178 7.06 -29.35 10.82
CA HIS A 178 6.49 -28.74 9.63
C HIS A 178 6.93 -27.28 9.42
N VAL A 179 7.12 -26.53 10.51
CA VAL A 179 7.47 -25.11 10.49
C VAL A 179 8.69 -24.90 11.37
N HIS A 180 9.81 -24.53 10.73
CA HIS A 180 11.08 -24.36 11.43
C HIS A 180 10.98 -23.31 12.55
N PRO A 181 11.52 -23.53 13.78
CA PRO A 181 11.37 -22.62 14.91
C PRO A 181 11.79 -21.16 14.65
N LEU A 182 12.82 -20.93 13.83
CA LEU A 182 13.21 -19.59 13.40
C LEU A 182 12.13 -18.85 12.59
N VAL A 183 11.25 -19.57 11.87
CA VAL A 183 10.10 -18.99 11.18
C VAL A 183 9.07 -18.52 12.20
N ILE A 184 8.78 -19.33 13.22
CA ILE A 184 7.87 -18.99 14.32
C ILE A 184 8.38 -17.75 15.06
N GLY A 185 9.67 -17.73 15.42
CA GLY A 185 10.28 -16.55 16.02
C GLY A 185 10.31 -15.34 15.08
N ALA A 186 10.33 -15.53 13.76
CA ALA A 186 10.27 -14.42 12.81
C ALA A 186 8.86 -13.82 12.72
N VAL A 187 7.81 -14.65 12.69
CA VAL A 187 6.41 -14.15 12.63
C VAL A 187 6.01 -13.47 13.94
N ASP A 188 6.49 -13.96 15.10
CA ASP A 188 6.32 -13.32 16.40
C ASP A 188 6.92 -11.91 16.46
N ARG A 189 8.15 -11.75 15.95
CA ARG A 189 8.76 -10.42 15.82
C ARG A 189 8.00 -9.52 14.85
N ALA A 190 7.50 -10.07 13.74
CA ALA A 190 6.75 -9.30 12.75
C ALA A 190 5.40 -8.81 13.31
N GLU A 191 4.71 -9.64 14.07
CA GLU A 191 3.45 -9.29 14.74
C GLU A 191 3.68 -8.19 15.79
N SER A 192 4.70 -8.38 16.64
CA SER A 192 5.13 -7.38 17.63
C SER A 192 5.46 -6.04 16.97
N LEU A 193 6.16 -6.07 15.84
CA LEU A 193 6.45 -4.87 15.05
C LEU A 193 5.17 -4.23 14.52
N SER A 194 4.22 -5.00 13.99
CA SER A 194 2.95 -4.46 13.51
C SER A 194 2.17 -3.73 14.61
N ILE A 195 2.08 -4.31 15.80
CA ILE A 195 1.39 -3.69 16.93
C ILE A 195 2.11 -2.39 17.33
N MET A 196 3.44 -2.42 17.42
CA MET A 196 4.26 -1.23 17.71
C MET A 196 4.02 -0.11 16.70
N LEU A 197 4.07 -0.41 15.39
CA LEU A 197 3.85 0.56 14.32
C LEU A 197 2.45 1.19 14.42
N CYS A 198 1.41 0.38 14.62
CA CYS A 198 0.05 0.88 14.80
C CYS A 198 -0.05 1.84 15.99
N LYS A 199 0.57 1.50 17.13
CA LYS A 199 0.57 2.37 18.32
C LYS A 199 1.30 3.68 18.07
N GLU A 200 2.48 3.65 17.44
CA GLU A 200 3.23 4.86 17.09
C GLU A 200 2.43 5.78 16.16
N LEU A 201 1.74 5.20 15.19
CA LEU A 201 0.88 5.94 14.25
C LEU A 201 -0.33 6.55 14.97
N LEU A 202 -1.00 5.78 15.84
CA LEU A 202 -2.12 6.27 16.63
C LEU A 202 -1.69 7.37 17.63
N ALA A 203 -0.46 7.30 18.15
CA ALA A 203 0.05 8.26 19.14
C ALA A 203 0.13 9.72 18.63
N TYR A 204 0.11 9.94 17.30
CA TYR A 204 0.04 11.30 16.73
C TYR A 204 -1.23 12.08 17.09
N HIS A 205 -2.32 11.39 17.46
CA HIS A 205 -3.63 12.01 17.67
C HIS A 205 -4.44 11.43 18.84
N ILE A 206 -4.09 10.25 19.34
CA ILE A 206 -4.69 9.62 20.51
C ILE A 206 -3.66 9.62 21.63
N LYS A 207 -3.99 10.22 22.78
CA LYS A 207 -3.09 10.28 23.95
C LYS A 207 -3.22 9.08 24.89
N ASP A 208 -4.35 8.38 24.85
CA ASP A 208 -4.64 7.27 25.74
C ASP A 208 -3.98 5.97 25.24
N ASN A 209 -3.01 5.48 26.01
CA ASN A 209 -2.25 4.27 25.65
C ASN A 209 -3.11 3.00 25.65
N GLU A 210 -4.12 2.91 26.51
CA GLU A 210 -5.02 1.75 26.54
C GLU A 210 -5.88 1.69 25.27
N THR A 211 -6.38 2.84 24.82
CA THR A 211 -7.10 2.94 23.53
C THR A 211 -6.19 2.61 22.35
N GLN A 212 -4.95 3.10 22.33
CA GLN A 212 -3.97 2.75 21.29
C GLN A 212 -3.73 1.24 21.23
N GLU A 213 -3.47 0.61 22.38
CA GLU A 213 -3.25 -0.83 22.50
C GLU A 213 -4.48 -1.60 21.99
N ARG A 214 -5.67 -1.27 22.50
CA ARG A 214 -6.91 -1.94 22.14
C ARG A 214 -7.19 -1.88 20.64
N ILE A 215 -6.97 -0.73 20.00
CA ILE A 215 -7.14 -0.57 18.55
C ILE A 215 -6.09 -1.41 17.80
N ALA A 216 -4.82 -1.31 18.18
CA ALA A 216 -3.71 -2.02 17.54
C ALA A 216 -3.89 -3.54 17.61
N SER A 217 -4.16 -4.10 18.79
CA SER A 217 -4.42 -5.54 18.97
C SER A 217 -5.69 -5.98 18.23
N THR A 218 -6.74 -5.14 18.21
CA THR A 218 -7.97 -5.47 17.46
C THR A 218 -7.70 -5.60 15.95
N LEU A 219 -6.94 -4.66 15.38
CA LEU A 219 -6.59 -4.67 13.95
C LEU A 219 -5.65 -5.81 13.56
N ASN A 220 -4.91 -6.36 14.54
CA ASN A 220 -3.96 -7.43 14.32
C ASN A 220 -4.58 -8.82 14.56
N GLU A 221 -5.31 -9.03 15.65
CA GLU A 221 -5.66 -10.40 16.08
C GLU A 221 -7.14 -10.78 15.90
N LYS A 222 -8.05 -9.79 15.87
CA LYS A 222 -9.50 -10.06 16.00
C LYS A 222 -10.11 -10.67 14.75
N TYR A 223 -9.57 -10.33 13.58
CA TYR A 223 -10.22 -10.63 12.30
C TYR A 223 -9.79 -11.99 11.75
N PRO A 224 -10.72 -12.76 11.16
CA PRO A 224 -10.45 -14.15 10.73
C PRO A 224 -9.69 -14.25 9.40
N SER A 225 -9.42 -13.13 8.73
CA SER A 225 -8.75 -13.09 7.44
C SER A 225 -8.06 -11.75 7.28
N HIS A 226 -6.84 -11.76 6.74
CA HIS A 226 -6.09 -10.55 6.37
C HIS A 226 -6.86 -9.63 5.40
N GLY A 227 -7.75 -10.21 4.57
CA GLY A 227 -8.61 -9.49 3.63
C GLY A 227 -9.98 -9.10 4.20
N TYR A 228 -10.22 -9.24 5.51
CA TYR A 228 -11.51 -8.92 6.10
C TYR A 228 -11.84 -7.42 5.94
N PRO A 229 -12.99 -7.05 5.34
CA PRO A 229 -13.33 -5.65 5.12
C PRO A 229 -13.81 -4.99 6.42
N ILE A 230 -13.01 -4.09 6.96
CA ILE A 230 -13.38 -3.24 8.09
C ILE A 230 -14.11 -2.01 7.55
N LEU A 231 -15.43 -2.14 7.47
CA LEU A 231 -16.34 -1.09 7.01
C LEU A 231 -16.52 0.01 8.06
N PHE A 232 -17.11 1.13 7.66
CA PHE A 232 -17.34 2.33 8.48
C PHE A 232 -17.84 2.04 9.91
N GLU A 233 -18.90 1.23 10.07
CA GLU A 233 -19.46 0.95 11.40
C GLU A 233 -18.51 0.14 12.29
N GLU A 234 -17.75 -0.79 11.70
CA GLU A 234 -16.74 -1.54 12.46
C GLU A 234 -15.53 -0.65 12.79
N ALA A 235 -15.06 0.17 11.85
CA ALA A 235 -13.99 1.14 12.09
C ALA A 235 -14.34 2.10 13.25
N LYS A 236 -15.61 2.55 13.30
CA LYS A 236 -16.14 3.34 14.42
C LYS A 236 -16.19 2.52 15.72
N ARG A 237 -16.65 1.27 15.66
CA ARG A 237 -16.78 0.37 16.82
C ARG A 237 -15.42 0.04 17.45
N ILE A 238 -14.37 -0.13 16.65
CA ILE A 238 -13.03 -0.38 17.17
C ILE A 238 -12.41 0.87 17.81
N GLY A 239 -12.96 2.07 17.54
CA GLY A 239 -12.55 3.32 18.18
C GLY A 239 -11.74 4.26 17.28
N LEU A 240 -11.72 4.03 15.96
CA LEU A 240 -11.17 5.01 15.02
C LEU A 240 -12.12 6.21 14.90
N LYS A 241 -11.57 7.42 14.78
CA LYS A 241 -12.35 8.62 14.50
C LYS A 241 -12.71 8.65 13.01
N VAL A 242 -13.90 8.12 12.68
CA VAL A 242 -14.39 8.02 11.30
C VAL A 242 -15.63 8.87 11.07
N ASN A 243 -15.71 9.52 9.90
CA ASN A 243 -16.87 10.24 9.40
C ASN A 243 -17.15 9.90 7.94
N ARG A 244 -18.36 10.20 7.44
CA ARG A 244 -18.71 9.93 6.04
C ARG A 244 -18.20 11.04 5.13
N LEU A 245 -17.67 10.68 3.97
CA LEU A 245 -17.37 11.64 2.91
C LEU A 245 -18.67 12.27 2.39
N ALA A 246 -18.63 13.58 2.10
CA ALA A 246 -19.69 14.24 1.38
C ALA A 246 -19.86 13.59 -0.02
N PRO A 247 -21.09 13.30 -0.48
CA PRO A 247 -21.31 12.60 -1.75
C PRO A 247 -20.62 13.27 -2.95
N GLU A 248 -20.63 14.60 -3.00
CA GLU A 248 -20.04 15.38 -4.10
C GLU A 248 -18.52 15.25 -4.13
N ILE A 249 -17.87 15.26 -2.96
CA ILE A 249 -16.43 15.05 -2.84
C ILE A 249 -16.09 13.60 -3.21
N ASN A 250 -16.88 12.64 -2.73
CA ASN A 250 -16.68 11.24 -3.04
C ASN A 250 -16.73 10.98 -4.55
N SER A 251 -17.69 11.57 -5.28
CA SER A 251 -17.77 11.45 -6.75
C SER A 251 -16.50 11.95 -7.43
N LEU A 252 -16.00 13.13 -7.04
CA LEU A 252 -14.74 13.67 -7.59
C LEU A 252 -13.53 12.79 -7.27
N LEU A 253 -13.45 12.21 -6.08
CA LEU A 253 -12.37 11.30 -5.72
C LEU A 253 -12.43 9.98 -6.50
N LEU A 254 -13.63 9.52 -6.87
CA LEU A 254 -13.80 8.35 -7.76
C LEU A 254 -13.40 8.68 -9.20
N GLU A 255 -13.77 9.85 -9.73
CA GLU A 255 -13.29 10.33 -11.04
C GLU A 255 -11.76 10.45 -11.05
N LEU A 256 -11.17 10.95 -9.97
CA LEU A 256 -9.72 11.02 -9.81
C LEU A 256 -9.08 9.63 -9.79
N ASN A 257 -9.70 8.66 -9.11
CA ASN A 257 -9.28 7.27 -9.13
C ASN A 257 -9.36 6.64 -10.52
N GLU A 258 -10.37 6.96 -11.33
CA GLU A 258 -10.46 6.48 -12.71
C GLU A 258 -9.29 6.99 -13.56
N LEU A 259 -8.91 8.26 -13.41
CA LEU A 259 -7.73 8.82 -14.07
C LEU A 259 -6.44 8.13 -13.61
N TYR A 260 -6.28 7.90 -12.30
CA TYR A 260 -5.14 7.14 -11.78
C TYR A 260 -5.12 5.69 -12.29
N SER A 261 -6.28 5.06 -12.43
CA SER A 261 -6.41 3.70 -12.95
C SER A 261 -6.07 3.63 -14.45
N GLU A 262 -6.40 4.66 -15.24
CA GLU A 262 -6.01 4.78 -16.64
C GLU A 262 -4.48 4.97 -16.78
N MET A 263 -3.87 5.79 -15.92
CA MET A 263 -2.41 5.96 -15.87
C MET A 263 -1.70 4.68 -15.38
N GLY A 264 -2.29 3.96 -14.42
CA GLY A 264 -1.77 2.72 -13.85
C GLY A 264 -2.15 1.45 -14.60
N GLN A 265 -2.73 1.56 -15.80
CA GLN A 265 -3.19 0.42 -16.59
C GLN A 265 -2.04 -0.50 -16.99
N ARG A 266 -2.37 -1.76 -17.29
CA ARG A 266 -1.38 -2.74 -17.76
C ARG A 266 -0.77 -2.29 -19.09
N ALA A 267 0.55 -2.18 -19.13
CA ALA A 267 1.34 -1.71 -20.25
C ALA A 267 2.46 -2.70 -20.58
N THR A 268 2.09 -3.99 -20.64
CA THR A 268 2.97 -5.06 -21.11
C THR A 268 2.86 -5.22 -22.62
N THR A 269 3.99 -5.23 -23.31
CA THR A 269 4.11 -5.50 -24.74
C THR A 269 4.86 -6.80 -24.93
N ASP A 270 4.16 -7.83 -25.39
CA ASP A 270 4.78 -9.11 -25.71
C ASP A 270 5.38 -9.02 -27.12
N PHE A 271 6.68 -9.30 -27.26
CA PHE A 271 7.36 -9.34 -28.55
C PHE A 271 7.37 -10.76 -29.14
N ASP A 272 7.54 -11.75 -28.28
CA ASP A 272 7.43 -13.18 -28.57
C ASP A 272 7.08 -13.97 -27.28
N ASP A 273 7.05 -15.30 -27.36
CA ASP A 273 6.69 -16.19 -26.23
C ASP A 273 7.67 -16.12 -25.05
N THR A 274 8.85 -15.53 -25.25
CA THR A 274 9.94 -15.43 -24.28
C THR A 274 10.37 -14.00 -23.98
N HIS A 275 9.92 -13.00 -24.73
CA HIS A 275 10.30 -11.59 -24.52
C HIS A 275 9.08 -10.70 -24.38
N ALA A 276 9.08 -9.89 -23.33
CA ALA A 276 8.10 -8.84 -23.12
C ALA A 276 8.75 -7.58 -22.57
N HIS A 277 8.11 -6.44 -22.73
CA HIS A 277 8.51 -5.19 -22.10
C HIS A 277 7.38 -4.64 -21.26
N GLY A 278 7.67 -4.27 -20.01
CA GLY A 278 6.73 -3.67 -19.09
C GLY A 278 7.01 -2.18 -18.92
N ASN A 279 5.98 -1.35 -19.14
CA ASN A 279 6.11 0.11 -19.05
C ASN A 279 5.06 0.78 -18.11
N GLU A 280 4.81 0.17 -16.96
CA GLU A 280 3.63 0.47 -16.14
C GLU A 280 3.89 1.49 -15.05
N VAL A 281 2.90 2.36 -14.79
CA VAL A 281 2.91 3.22 -13.61
C VAL A 281 2.36 2.46 -12.42
N LEU A 282 3.18 2.24 -11.39
CA LEU A 282 2.82 1.42 -10.23
C LEU A 282 2.33 2.27 -9.05
N ASN A 283 3.07 3.33 -8.73
CA ASN A 283 2.82 4.18 -7.57
C ASN A 283 2.68 5.64 -8.03
N ILE A 284 1.74 6.37 -7.45
CA ILE A 284 1.48 7.77 -7.78
C ILE A 284 1.32 8.57 -6.50
N TRP A 285 2.06 9.67 -6.43
CA TRP A 285 1.92 10.77 -5.48
C TRP A 285 1.52 12.03 -6.24
N GLU A 286 0.45 12.71 -5.85
CA GLU A 286 0.07 13.98 -6.49
C GLU A 286 -0.46 15.00 -5.49
N SER A 287 -0.19 16.27 -5.78
CA SER A 287 -0.85 17.39 -5.12
C SER A 287 -0.90 18.56 -6.10
N THR A 288 -1.30 19.74 -5.63
CA THR A 288 -1.43 20.92 -6.47
C THR A 288 -0.12 21.23 -7.20
N ASP A 289 -0.20 21.27 -8.53
CA ASP A 289 0.88 21.61 -9.45
C ASP A 289 2.10 20.66 -9.44
N VAL A 290 1.98 19.47 -8.84
CA VAL A 290 3.05 18.45 -8.84
C VAL A 290 2.52 17.02 -8.78
N LEU A 291 3.07 16.17 -9.65
CA LEU A 291 2.82 14.73 -9.75
C LEU A 291 4.17 14.02 -9.74
N ALA A 292 4.32 13.02 -8.89
CA ALA A 292 5.43 12.08 -8.90
C ALA A 292 4.88 10.67 -9.06
N TYR A 293 5.45 9.88 -9.95
CA TYR A 293 4.99 8.51 -10.18
C TYR A 293 6.16 7.57 -10.44
N TYR A 294 6.05 6.34 -9.97
CA TYR A 294 7.02 5.29 -10.28
C TYR A 294 6.59 4.55 -11.53
N GLN A 295 7.44 4.58 -12.55
CA GLN A 295 7.24 3.85 -13.78
C GLN A 295 8.22 2.68 -13.81
N GLN A 296 7.67 1.47 -13.84
CA GLN A 296 8.42 0.28 -14.21
C GLN A 296 8.69 0.36 -15.71
N ASP A 297 9.96 0.25 -16.10
CA ASP A 297 10.41 0.38 -17.49
C ASP A 297 11.52 -0.64 -17.70
N LYS A 298 11.15 -1.88 -18.05
CA LYS A 298 12.12 -2.98 -18.13
C LYS A 298 11.68 -4.09 -19.07
N ASP A 299 12.69 -4.80 -19.56
CA ASP A 299 12.50 -5.98 -20.38
C ASP A 299 12.40 -7.24 -19.50
N TRP A 300 11.64 -8.19 -20.00
CA TRP A 300 11.43 -9.50 -19.40
C TRP A 300 11.83 -10.56 -20.41
N PHE A 301 12.65 -11.50 -19.97
CA PHE A 301 13.04 -12.67 -20.73
C PHE A 301 12.66 -13.95 -19.97
N TYR A 302 11.92 -14.85 -20.59
CA TYR A 302 11.61 -16.15 -20.02
C TYR A 302 12.72 -17.14 -20.31
N ARG A 303 13.48 -17.50 -19.28
CA ARG A 303 14.55 -18.49 -19.40
C ARG A 303 13.96 -19.89 -19.21
N THR A 304 13.73 -20.58 -20.32
CA THR A 304 13.08 -21.90 -20.37
C THR A 304 13.78 -22.95 -19.50
N GLU A 305 15.12 -22.95 -19.47
CA GLU A 305 15.93 -23.89 -18.68
C GLU A 305 15.69 -23.77 -17.17
N GLU A 306 15.46 -22.55 -16.69
CA GLU A 306 15.22 -22.25 -15.27
C GLU A 306 13.73 -22.08 -14.96
N ARG A 307 12.86 -22.20 -15.97
CA ARG A 307 11.40 -22.01 -15.91
C ARG A 307 10.97 -20.72 -15.22
N ARG A 308 11.74 -19.64 -15.36
CA ARG A 308 11.47 -18.34 -14.72
C ARG A 308 11.68 -17.16 -15.66
N TRP A 309 10.96 -16.08 -15.37
CA TRP A 309 11.21 -14.78 -15.97
C TRP A 309 12.39 -14.10 -15.29
N ILE A 310 13.28 -13.51 -16.10
CA ILE A 310 14.37 -12.65 -15.64
C ILE A 310 14.16 -11.25 -16.19
N SER A 311 14.49 -10.23 -15.40
CA SER A 311 14.46 -8.84 -15.87
C SER A 311 15.77 -8.44 -16.53
N LEU A 312 15.68 -7.70 -17.62
CA LEU A 312 16.79 -7.12 -18.38
C LEU A 312 16.52 -5.62 -18.59
N ASN A 313 17.57 -4.83 -18.82
CA ASN A 313 17.49 -3.40 -19.15
C ASN A 313 16.54 -2.59 -18.23
N ASP A 314 16.66 -2.77 -16.92
CA ASP A 314 15.77 -2.12 -15.96
C ASP A 314 16.09 -0.62 -15.84
N ASN A 315 15.23 0.21 -16.44
CA ASN A 315 15.24 1.67 -16.39
C ASN A 315 14.09 2.22 -15.51
N SER A 316 13.54 1.37 -14.65
CA SER A 316 12.46 1.76 -13.74
C SER A 316 12.90 2.89 -12.82
N SER A 317 12.05 3.90 -12.67
CA SER A 317 12.41 5.11 -11.93
C SER A 317 11.20 5.88 -11.49
N TRP A 318 11.39 6.70 -10.45
CA TRP A 318 10.47 7.77 -10.14
C TRP A 318 10.60 8.89 -11.17
N ARG A 319 9.47 9.36 -11.68
CA ARG A 319 9.36 10.47 -12.63
C ARG A 319 8.49 11.55 -12.02
N ARG A 320 8.75 12.80 -12.37
CA ARG A 320 8.03 13.97 -11.88
C ARG A 320 7.48 14.79 -13.03
N VAL A 321 6.25 15.25 -12.86
CA VAL A 321 5.62 16.30 -13.67
C VAL A 321 5.30 17.46 -12.73
N ALA A 322 5.75 18.66 -13.04
CA ALA A 322 5.48 19.83 -12.21
C ALA A 322 5.08 21.02 -13.07
N LYS A 323 4.15 21.83 -12.56
CA LYS A 323 3.81 23.11 -13.16
C LYS A 323 4.72 24.20 -12.60
N VAL A 324 5.45 24.87 -13.48
CA VAL A 324 6.33 26.00 -13.16
C VAL A 324 5.86 27.20 -13.98
N GLY A 325 5.11 28.08 -13.33
CA GLY A 325 4.40 29.17 -14.00
C GLY A 325 3.36 28.65 -15.00
N LYS A 326 3.57 28.92 -16.31
CA LYS A 326 2.69 28.45 -17.39
C LYS A 326 3.19 27.18 -18.09
N LYS A 327 4.36 26.66 -17.72
CA LYS A 327 4.98 25.48 -18.36
C LYS A 327 4.81 24.24 -17.50
N ILE A 328 4.72 23.10 -18.17
CA ILE A 328 4.78 21.77 -17.55
C ILE A 328 6.19 21.23 -17.79
N GLU A 329 6.89 20.92 -16.71
CA GLU A 329 8.22 20.32 -16.74
C GLU A 329 8.13 18.85 -16.36
N ARG A 330 8.88 18.01 -17.10
CA ARG A 330 9.00 16.57 -16.82
C ARG A 330 10.45 16.25 -16.52
N SER A 331 10.71 15.50 -15.44
CA SER A 331 12.06 15.15 -15.01
C SER A 331 12.07 13.77 -14.35
N VAL A 332 13.19 13.05 -14.45
CA VAL A 332 13.42 11.83 -13.66
C VAL A 332 13.87 12.22 -12.25
N LEU A 333 13.33 11.56 -11.24
CA LEU A 333 13.83 11.62 -9.86
C LEU A 333 14.84 10.49 -9.70
N HIS A 334 16.11 10.84 -9.62
CA HIS A 334 17.18 9.87 -9.36
C HIS A 334 17.15 9.49 -7.87
N ILE A 335 16.43 8.41 -7.58
CA ILE A 335 16.33 7.75 -6.28
C ILE A 335 17.17 6.48 -6.41
N VAL A 336 18.25 6.36 -5.62
CA VAL A 336 19.19 5.24 -5.68
C VAL A 336 18.91 4.28 -4.54
#